data_AF-A0A818DS66-F1
#
_entry.id   AF-A0A818DS66-F1
#
_cell.length_a   1.000
_cell.length_b   1.000
_cell.length_c   1.000
_cell.angle_alpha   90.00
_cell.angle_beta   90.00
_cell.angle_gamma   90.00
#
_symmetry.space_group_name_H-M   'P 1'
#
loop_
_entity.id
_entity.type
_entity.pdbx_description
1 polymer ?
#
loop_
_entity_poly.entity_id
_entity_poly.type
_entity_poly.pdbx_seq_one_letter_code
_entity_poly.pdbx_strand_id
1 'polypeptide(L)'
;MSNQASARISASSCAEWSWLSDSNSSVASQSIEWSRYSDVENRIIEEAFRARLPIATLDDVYIDFENDIQVSNNDINDQKPIQRQIRRRTDTHLREERFAMNPIPAKNPFSGLQGWTPDFIVHAKKELRLKKDKLPSNESRIVSMLVDRASQGIIEEGKLAGKTREAEWIEKNMEVLRSSLHNGNKEHENVWRSKLRTFGPFCILLWDDPYNHLPLTGGKMLYRGANLSDDLIAQYVQLVRSSDQRGSFQAFTSSSRNRAKAEQFGNVLFVLRVNYAYTTDLSQLSEYPDEEEELIHPGVCFTIDGVRYDPVKNKHEIYLTLTHNVDDDRANPVTRLYNGFCRAASAILLPVMDGLNAARPGPSAGGDHRISRMTNGGFYRDRSGALREDPTGTLADDCYRRAQQAPRYDLH
;
A
#
# COMPACT_ATOMS: atom_id res chain seq x y z
N MET A 1 13.85 -0.82 39.28
CA MET A 1 13.53 -2.05 38.51
C MET A 1 12.27 -2.73 39.03
N SER A 2 11.13 -2.44 38.39
CA SER A 2 9.96 -3.33 38.50
C SER A 2 10.26 -4.65 37.78
N ASN A 3 9.69 -5.78 38.22
CA ASN A 3 9.88 -7.08 37.57
C ASN A 3 9.05 -7.20 36.28
N GLN A 4 9.28 -6.31 35.31
CA GLN A 4 8.92 -6.56 33.92
C GLN A 4 9.85 -7.64 33.37
N ALA A 5 9.55 -8.90 33.73
CA ALA A 5 10.25 -10.06 33.22
C ALA A 5 10.27 -10.02 31.70
N SER A 6 11.40 -10.39 31.10
CA SER A 6 11.58 -10.46 29.65
C SER A 6 10.75 -11.62 29.07
N ALA A 7 9.44 -11.41 29.02
CA ALA A 7 8.48 -12.32 28.42
C ALA A 7 8.84 -12.46 26.94
N ARG A 8 9.05 -13.69 26.49
CA ARG A 8 9.32 -13.96 25.07
C ARG A 8 8.14 -13.49 24.24
N ILE A 9 8.34 -12.40 23.52
CA ILE A 9 7.41 -11.84 22.54
C ILE A 9 7.13 -12.97 21.53
N SER A 10 5.87 -13.37 21.38
CA SER A 10 5.47 -14.31 20.34
C SER A 10 5.59 -13.63 18.97
N ALA A 11 5.75 -14.38 17.89
CA ALA A 11 5.76 -13.80 16.54
C ALA A 11 4.48 -13.00 16.20
N SER A 12 3.41 -13.22 16.97
CA SER A 12 2.11 -12.55 16.90
C SER A 12 1.93 -11.35 17.85
N SER A 13 2.94 -10.92 18.61
CA SER A 13 2.87 -9.73 19.46
C SER A 13 3.89 -8.66 19.08
N CYS A 14 3.55 -7.42 19.41
CA CYS A 14 4.41 -6.25 19.25
C CYS A 14 4.56 -5.54 20.61
N ALA A 15 5.66 -4.84 20.79
CA ALA A 15 5.86 -3.93 21.90
C ALA A 15 5.52 -2.51 21.44
N GLU A 16 4.66 -1.85 22.17
CA GLU A 16 4.25 -0.47 21.93
C GLU A 16 4.66 0.36 23.16
N TRP A 17 5.36 1.45 22.91
CA TRP A 17 5.79 2.41 23.92
C TRP A 17 4.89 3.65 23.86
N SER A 18 4.70 4.25 25.02
CA SER A 18 3.88 5.44 25.21
C SER A 18 4.42 6.29 26.35
N TRP A 19 4.08 7.58 26.36
CA TRP A 19 4.35 8.50 27.46
C TRP A 19 3.04 9.09 27.99
N LEU A 20 3.06 9.46 29.27
CA LEU A 20 1.97 10.22 29.88
C LEU A 20 1.95 11.63 29.29
N SER A 21 0.86 12.02 28.62
CA SER A 21 0.70 13.39 28.12
C SER A 21 0.31 14.34 29.25
N ASP A 22 0.73 15.61 29.12
CA ASP A 22 0.31 16.65 30.06
C ASP A 22 -1.18 16.93 29.87
N SER A 23 -2.02 16.36 30.75
CA SER A 23 -3.42 16.75 30.86
C SER A 23 -3.49 18.18 31.41
N ASN A 24 -3.42 19.14 30.50
CA ASN A 24 -3.27 20.58 30.73
C ASN A 24 -4.54 21.25 31.33
N SER A 25 -5.31 20.51 32.14
CA SER A 25 -6.52 21.00 32.78
C SER A 25 -6.48 20.79 34.30
N SER A 26 -6.83 21.86 35.02
CA SER A 26 -7.07 21.86 36.46
C SER A 26 -8.39 21.17 36.87
N VAL A 27 -9.02 20.41 35.97
CA VAL A 27 -10.29 19.73 36.22
C VAL A 27 -10.01 18.32 36.75
N ALA A 28 -10.31 18.10 38.03
CA ALA A 28 -9.93 16.93 38.83
C ALA A 28 -10.57 15.57 38.45
N SER A 29 -10.95 15.38 37.18
CA SER A 29 -11.62 14.18 36.69
C SER A 29 -11.21 13.76 35.27
N GLN A 30 -10.11 14.30 34.71
CA GLN A 30 -9.62 13.85 33.40
C GLN A 30 -8.94 12.48 33.50
N SER A 31 -9.22 11.63 32.51
CA SER A 31 -8.56 10.34 32.33
C SER A 31 -7.07 10.52 32.04
N ILE A 32 -6.24 9.68 32.65
CA ILE A 32 -4.81 9.56 32.35
C ILE A 32 -4.67 9.18 30.86
N GLU A 33 -4.18 10.12 30.05
CA GLU A 33 -4.00 9.93 28.61
C GLU A 33 -2.54 9.55 28.30
N TRP A 34 -2.36 8.52 27.49
CA TRP A 34 -1.05 8.03 27.07
C TRP A 34 -0.87 8.29 25.58
N SER A 35 0.02 9.22 25.25
CA SER A 35 0.45 9.48 23.88
C SER A 35 1.48 8.43 23.42
N ARG A 36 1.53 8.16 22.12
CA ARG A 36 2.32 7.07 21.53
C ARG A 36 3.49 7.64 20.73
N TYR A 37 4.62 6.94 20.78
CA TYR A 37 5.75 7.20 19.89
C TYR A 37 5.37 6.89 18.44
N SER A 38 6.06 7.52 17.49
CA SER A 38 5.94 7.15 16.06
C SER A 38 6.30 5.67 15.87
N ASP A 39 5.88 5.06 14.75
CA ASP A 39 6.30 3.68 14.43
C ASP A 39 7.84 3.54 14.44
N VAL A 40 8.58 4.58 13.99
CA VAL A 40 10.05 4.57 13.95
C VAL A 40 10.66 4.82 15.33
N GLU A 41 10.13 5.77 16.10
CA GLU A 41 10.55 6.00 17.48
C GLU A 41 10.34 4.75 18.33
N ASN A 42 9.18 4.10 18.24
CA ASN A 42 8.90 2.81 18.88
C ASN A 42 9.95 1.75 18.54
N ARG A 43 10.39 1.68 17.28
CA ARG A 43 11.44 0.75 16.82
C ARG A 43 12.79 1.08 17.44
N ILE A 44 13.18 2.36 17.50
CA ILE A 44 14.42 2.83 18.14
C ILE A 44 14.44 2.45 19.63
N ILE A 45 13.34 2.75 20.35
CA ILE A 45 13.21 2.46 21.79
C ILE A 45 13.28 0.95 22.05
N GLU A 46 12.49 0.15 21.32
CA GLU A 46 12.45 -1.30 21.51
C GLU A 46 13.77 -2.00 21.08
N GLU A 47 14.50 -1.47 20.10
CA GLU A 47 15.84 -1.94 19.75
C GLU A 47 16.83 -1.71 20.90
N ALA A 48 16.88 -0.48 21.43
CA ALA A 48 17.73 -0.11 22.57
C ALA A 48 17.40 -0.91 23.83
N PHE A 49 16.12 -1.09 24.14
CA PHE A 49 15.64 -1.89 25.27
C PHE A 49 16.05 -3.37 25.14
N ARG A 50 15.90 -3.97 23.95
CA ARG A 50 16.34 -5.35 23.69
C ARG A 50 17.86 -5.51 23.77
N ALA A 51 18.61 -4.50 23.35
CA ALA A 51 20.05 -4.43 23.49
C ALA A 51 20.52 -4.18 24.95
N ARG A 52 19.58 -3.95 25.89
CA ARG A 52 19.84 -3.61 27.31
C ARG A 52 20.70 -2.36 27.47
N LEU A 53 20.53 -1.39 26.57
CA LEU A 53 21.08 -0.05 26.77
C LEU A 53 20.29 0.61 27.92
N PRO A 54 20.93 1.47 28.74
CA PRO A 54 20.23 2.19 29.81
C PRO A 54 19.32 3.30 29.26
N ILE A 55 19.66 3.82 28.07
CA ILE A 55 18.99 4.96 27.43
C ILE A 55 18.71 4.67 25.95
N ALA A 56 17.58 5.17 25.43
CA ALA A 56 17.34 5.31 23.99
C ALA A 56 17.24 6.80 23.62
N THR A 57 18.05 7.27 22.67
CA THR A 57 18.04 8.68 22.24
C THR A 57 17.13 8.87 21.03
N LEU A 58 16.14 9.75 21.14
CA LEU A 58 15.31 10.23 20.03
C LEU A 58 15.77 11.65 19.64
N ASP A 59 15.03 12.32 18.75
CA ASP A 59 15.38 13.66 18.28
C ASP A 59 15.19 14.74 19.36
N ASP A 60 13.99 14.85 19.93
CA ASP A 60 13.63 15.89 20.92
C ASP A 60 13.74 15.43 22.38
N VAL A 61 13.82 14.11 22.63
CA VAL A 61 13.85 13.51 23.97
C VAL A 61 14.86 12.35 24.03
N TYR A 62 15.17 11.89 25.24
CA TYR A 62 15.72 10.55 25.46
C TYR A 62 14.87 9.76 26.46
N ILE A 63 14.89 8.45 26.34
CA ILE A 63 14.19 7.50 27.19
C ILE A 63 15.19 6.93 28.20
N ASP A 64 14.90 7.05 29.49
CA ASP A 64 15.64 6.43 30.59
C ASP A 64 14.88 5.18 31.06
N PHE A 65 15.45 4.00 30.80
CA PHE A 65 14.85 2.71 31.15
C PHE A 65 15.09 2.28 32.60
N GLU A 66 15.95 2.98 33.36
CA GLU A 66 16.16 2.70 34.78
C GLU A 66 15.08 3.39 35.63
N ASN A 67 14.70 4.59 35.22
CA ASN A 67 13.71 5.45 35.90
C ASN A 67 12.29 5.38 35.29
N ASP A 68 12.09 4.66 34.17
CA ASP A 68 10.81 4.57 33.44
C ASP A 68 10.25 5.96 33.04
N ILE A 69 11.11 6.84 32.51
CA ILE A 69 10.77 8.21 32.06
C ILE A 69 11.34 8.55 30.68
N GLN A 70 10.70 9.48 29.98
CA GLN A 70 11.34 10.29 28.93
C GLN A 70 11.74 11.63 29.52
N VAL A 71 12.81 12.21 28.99
CA VAL A 71 13.36 13.51 29.39
C VAL A 71 13.59 14.35 28.14
N SER A 72 13.15 15.60 28.15
CA SER A 72 13.38 16.53 27.04
C SER A 72 14.88 16.84 26.87
N ASN A 73 15.36 16.79 25.63
CA ASN A 73 16.74 17.18 25.29
C ASN A 73 16.98 18.69 25.52
N ASN A 74 15.91 19.49 25.62
CA ASN A 74 15.96 20.94 25.80
C ASN A 74 15.73 21.38 27.26
N ASP A 75 15.05 20.57 28.08
CA ASP A 75 14.82 20.85 29.50
C ASP A 75 14.80 19.55 30.32
N ILE A 76 15.83 19.35 31.15
CA ILE A 76 15.95 18.18 32.04
C ILE A 76 14.83 18.07 33.08
N ASN A 77 14.05 19.15 33.30
CA ASN A 77 12.91 19.17 34.21
C ASN A 77 11.59 18.75 33.52
N ASP A 78 11.51 18.78 32.18
CA ASP A 78 10.40 18.21 31.42
C ASP A 78 10.60 16.68 31.31
N GLN A 79 10.10 15.99 32.34
CA GLN A 79 10.16 14.54 32.48
C GLN A 79 8.76 13.96 32.49
N LYS A 80 8.54 12.90 31.69
CA LYS A 80 7.23 12.25 31.56
C LYS A 80 7.35 10.75 31.76
N PRO A 81 6.54 10.13 32.63
CA PRO A 81 6.49 8.68 32.77
C PRO A 81 6.26 7.99 31.42
N ILE A 82 6.94 6.87 31.18
CA ILE A 82 6.71 6.02 30.01
C ILE A 82 6.04 4.71 30.42
N GLN A 83 5.40 4.06 29.46
CA GLN A 83 4.94 2.69 29.62
C GLN A 83 5.19 1.89 28.35
N ARG A 84 5.75 0.69 28.55
CA ARG A 84 5.84 -0.37 27.55
C ARG A 84 4.64 -1.31 27.70
N GLN A 85 3.91 -1.54 26.60
CA GLN A 85 2.79 -2.48 26.54
C GLN A 85 3.09 -3.58 25.51
N ILE A 86 2.85 -4.85 25.85
CA ILE A 86 2.85 -5.94 24.87
C ILE A 86 1.42 -6.11 24.36
N ARG A 87 1.19 -5.80 23.08
CA ARG A 87 -0.10 -6.00 22.41
C ARG A 87 -0.01 -7.15 21.39
N ARG A 88 -1.14 -7.80 21.10
CA ARG A 88 -1.21 -8.73 19.96
C ARG A 88 -1.24 -7.92 18.67
N ARG A 89 -0.69 -8.46 17.58
CA ARG A 89 -0.72 -7.79 16.26
C ARG A 89 -2.13 -7.52 15.74
N THR A 90 -3.12 -8.30 16.19
CA THR A 90 -4.56 -8.09 15.91
C THR A 90 -5.17 -6.91 16.67
N ASP A 91 -4.54 -6.53 17.79
CA ASP A 91 -5.01 -5.53 18.74
C ASP A 91 -4.19 -4.23 18.61
N THR A 92 -3.34 -4.14 17.59
CA THR A 92 -2.44 -3.01 17.35
C THR A 92 -3.22 -1.77 16.95
N HIS A 93 -2.59 -0.61 17.15
CA HIS A 93 -3.04 0.64 16.58
C HIS A 93 -3.34 0.49 15.08
N LEU A 94 -4.44 1.09 14.66
CA LEU A 94 -4.69 1.42 13.28
C LEU A 94 -3.78 2.59 12.90
N ARG A 95 -3.06 2.49 11.77
CA ARG A 95 -2.13 3.53 11.31
C ARG A 95 -2.87 4.70 10.67
N GLU A 96 -3.42 5.58 11.50
CA GLU A 96 -4.34 6.67 11.12
C GLU A 96 -3.75 7.61 10.06
N GLU A 97 -2.46 7.90 10.13
CA GLU A 97 -1.73 8.77 9.20
C GLU A 97 -1.71 8.26 7.75
N ARG A 98 -1.95 6.96 7.52
CA ARG A 98 -2.06 6.38 6.15
C ARG A 98 -3.39 6.68 5.47
N PHE A 99 -4.39 7.04 6.28
CA PHE A 99 -5.76 7.38 5.89
C PHE A 99 -6.02 8.88 6.04
N ALA A 100 -5.02 9.64 6.52
CA ALA A 100 -4.93 11.07 6.28
C ALA A 100 -5.06 11.36 4.78
N MET A 101 -5.56 12.55 4.48
CA MET A 101 -5.81 12.96 3.12
C MET A 101 -4.47 13.21 2.41
N ASN A 102 -4.07 12.30 1.51
CA ASN A 102 -3.12 12.64 0.44
C ASN A 102 -3.62 13.95 -0.19
N PRO A 103 -2.81 15.01 -0.34
CA PRO A 103 -3.29 16.34 -0.75
C PRO A 103 -3.73 16.33 -2.22
N ILE A 104 -4.95 15.84 -2.44
CA ILE A 104 -5.71 15.93 -3.68
C ILE A 104 -6.06 17.42 -3.85
N PRO A 105 -5.53 18.12 -4.88
CA PRO A 105 -5.74 19.55 -4.99
C PRO A 105 -7.22 19.86 -5.23
N ALA A 106 -7.88 20.55 -4.30
CA ALA A 106 -9.33 20.79 -4.36
C ALA A 106 -9.80 21.57 -5.61
N LYS A 107 -8.90 22.30 -6.29
CA LYS A 107 -9.18 22.95 -7.58
C LYS A 107 -9.18 21.99 -8.78
N ASN A 108 -8.57 20.82 -8.64
CA ASN A 108 -8.23 19.92 -9.72
C ASN A 108 -7.97 18.48 -9.19
N PRO A 109 -8.92 17.87 -8.45
CA PRO A 109 -8.71 16.58 -7.78
C PRO A 109 -8.36 15.42 -8.73
N PHE A 110 -8.65 15.59 -10.02
CA PHE A 110 -8.46 14.60 -11.08
C PHE A 110 -7.66 15.13 -12.28
N SER A 111 -7.11 16.36 -12.22
CA SER A 111 -6.44 16.99 -13.38
C SER A 111 -4.96 16.63 -13.53
N GLY A 112 -4.50 15.59 -12.84
CA GLY A 112 -3.17 15.02 -13.05
C GLY A 112 -3.10 14.33 -14.41
N LEU A 113 -2.85 15.17 -15.43
CA LEU A 113 -2.34 14.96 -16.78
C LEU A 113 -2.48 13.56 -17.38
N GLN A 114 -3.01 13.50 -18.61
CA GLN A 114 -3.34 12.30 -19.40
C GLN A 114 -2.11 11.46 -19.80
N GLY A 115 -1.41 10.87 -18.82
CA GLY A 115 -0.20 10.08 -19.02
C GLY A 115 -0.14 8.85 -18.12
N TRP A 116 0.30 7.73 -18.69
CA TRP A 116 0.50 6.45 -17.99
C TRP A 116 1.51 6.54 -16.83
N THR A 117 2.54 7.36 -17.00
CA THR A 117 3.57 7.60 -15.99
C THR A 117 3.28 8.93 -15.29
N PRO A 118 3.12 8.98 -13.96
CA PRO A 118 2.93 10.24 -13.25
C PRO A 118 4.11 11.19 -13.48
N ASP A 119 3.83 12.49 -13.51
CA ASP A 119 4.85 13.52 -13.71
C ASP A 119 6.05 13.35 -12.76
N PHE A 120 5.82 13.04 -11.49
CA PHE A 120 6.93 12.86 -10.53
C PHE A 120 7.84 11.67 -10.89
N ILE A 121 7.30 10.59 -11.49
CA ILE A 121 8.10 9.47 -12.00
C ILE A 121 8.82 9.86 -13.31
N VAL A 122 8.17 10.62 -14.20
CA VAL A 122 8.81 11.17 -15.42
C VAL A 122 9.99 12.07 -15.04
N HIS A 123 9.79 12.96 -14.06
CA HIS A 123 10.82 13.84 -13.52
C HIS A 123 11.92 13.07 -12.79
N ALA A 124 11.59 12.07 -11.96
CA ALA A 124 12.57 11.21 -11.29
C ALA A 124 13.45 10.48 -12.31
N LYS A 125 12.87 9.85 -13.35
CA LYS A 125 13.61 9.18 -14.43
C LYS A 125 14.53 10.16 -15.16
N LYS A 126 14.03 11.35 -15.52
CA LYS A 126 14.81 12.40 -16.19
C LYS A 126 15.98 12.90 -15.33
N GLU A 127 15.75 13.08 -14.04
CA GLU A 127 16.76 13.58 -13.09
C GLU A 127 17.84 12.55 -12.77
N LEU A 128 17.42 11.31 -12.54
CA LEU A 128 18.29 10.16 -12.33
C LEU A 128 18.97 9.69 -13.63
N ARG A 129 18.68 10.35 -14.76
CA ARG A 129 19.17 10.07 -16.12
C ARG A 129 18.89 8.62 -16.58
N LEU A 130 17.82 8.04 -16.06
CA LEU A 130 17.39 6.68 -16.38
C LEU A 130 16.72 6.67 -17.75
N LYS A 131 17.32 5.92 -18.68
CA LYS A 131 16.68 5.55 -19.95
C LYS A 131 15.69 4.40 -19.70
N LYS A 132 14.81 4.10 -20.67
CA LYS A 132 13.79 3.04 -20.53
C LYS A 132 14.42 1.63 -20.39
N ASP A 133 15.53 1.40 -21.07
CA ASP A 133 16.40 0.21 -20.98
C ASP A 133 17.23 0.15 -19.68
N LYS A 134 17.21 1.23 -18.89
CA LYS A 134 18.00 1.46 -17.67
C LYS A 134 17.09 1.77 -16.50
N LEU A 135 16.09 0.92 -16.30
CA LEU A 135 15.21 0.91 -15.12
C LEU A 135 15.53 -0.31 -14.23
N PRO A 136 15.23 -0.29 -12.92
CA PRO A 136 15.45 -1.42 -12.00
C PRO A 136 15.10 -2.80 -12.53
N SER A 137 13.95 -2.94 -13.19
CA SER A 137 13.45 -4.16 -13.83
C SER A 137 14.34 -4.70 -14.94
N ASN A 138 15.19 -3.86 -15.54
CA ASN A 138 16.06 -4.18 -16.67
C ASN A 138 17.57 -4.17 -16.32
N GLU A 139 17.99 -3.35 -15.34
CA GLU A 139 19.39 -3.22 -14.93
C GLU A 139 19.50 -3.16 -13.40
N SER A 140 19.68 -4.32 -12.74
CA SER A 140 19.74 -4.46 -11.28
C SER A 140 20.80 -3.60 -10.59
N ARG A 141 21.88 -3.21 -11.30
CA ARG A 141 22.90 -2.28 -10.80
C ARG A 141 22.33 -0.91 -10.43
N ILE A 142 21.23 -0.51 -11.07
CA ILE A 142 20.57 0.78 -10.81
C ILE A 142 19.85 0.75 -9.47
N VAL A 143 19.35 -0.40 -9.02
CA VAL A 143 18.72 -0.56 -7.69
C VAL A 143 19.62 -0.01 -6.59
N SER A 144 20.91 -0.36 -6.59
CA SER A 144 21.91 0.16 -5.63
C SER A 144 21.99 1.68 -5.63
N MET A 145 22.19 2.29 -6.81
CA MET A 145 22.26 3.74 -6.95
C MET A 145 20.96 4.43 -6.50
N LEU A 146 19.82 3.75 -6.66
CA LEU A 146 18.55 4.25 -6.17
C LEU A 146 18.45 4.15 -4.64
N VAL A 147 18.79 3.00 -4.04
CA VAL A 147 18.81 2.83 -2.57
C VAL A 147 19.77 3.83 -1.92
N ASP A 148 20.97 4.03 -2.45
CA ASP A 148 21.93 5.04 -1.96
C ASP A 148 21.34 6.45 -1.94
N ARG A 149 20.67 6.85 -3.03
CA ARG A 149 20.07 8.19 -3.15
C ARG A 149 18.82 8.33 -2.29
N ALA A 150 18.02 7.27 -2.17
CA ALA A 150 16.89 7.20 -1.24
C ALA A 150 17.34 7.38 0.21
N SER A 151 18.34 6.60 0.63
CA SER A 151 18.88 6.61 2.00
C SER A 151 19.41 8.01 2.36
N GLN A 152 20.35 8.54 1.57
CA GLN A 152 20.87 9.91 1.74
C GLN A 152 19.74 10.95 1.76
N GLY A 153 18.72 10.73 0.94
CA GLY A 153 17.56 11.58 0.85
C GLY A 153 16.70 11.66 2.10
N ILE A 154 16.44 10.50 2.70
CA ILE A 154 15.66 10.40 3.93
C ILE A 154 16.41 11.11 5.06
N ILE A 155 17.75 10.99 5.13
CA ILE A 155 18.58 11.78 6.07
C ILE A 155 18.43 13.29 5.82
N GLU A 156 18.57 13.74 4.57
CA GLU A 156 18.49 15.16 4.20
C GLU A 156 17.13 15.78 4.59
N GLU A 157 16.03 15.07 4.32
CA GLU A 157 14.67 15.49 4.66
C GLU A 157 14.37 15.39 6.17
N GLY A 158 14.85 14.34 6.83
CA GLY A 158 14.76 14.19 8.29
C GLY A 158 15.43 15.35 9.03
N LYS A 159 16.64 15.74 8.62
CA LYS A 159 17.34 16.91 9.17
C LYS A 159 16.55 18.21 9.00
N LEU A 160 15.91 18.41 7.84
CA LEU A 160 15.06 19.58 7.59
C LEU A 160 13.76 19.56 8.41
N ALA A 161 13.26 18.38 8.76
CA ALA A 161 12.06 18.18 9.59
C ALA A 161 12.34 18.16 11.11
N GLY A 162 13.60 18.24 11.54
CA GLY A 162 13.99 18.02 12.94
C GLY A 162 13.96 16.55 13.38
N LYS A 163 13.77 15.61 12.44
CA LYS A 163 13.65 14.16 12.64
C LYS A 163 14.88 13.42 12.13
N THR A 164 16.05 13.75 12.68
CA THR A 164 17.35 13.20 12.26
C THR A 164 17.52 11.76 12.72
N ARG A 165 17.13 11.40 13.95
CA ARG A 165 17.23 10.03 14.49
C ARG A 165 16.29 9.06 13.81
N GLU A 166 15.05 9.48 13.56
CA GLU A 166 14.11 8.66 12.76
C GLU A 166 14.68 8.39 11.36
N ALA A 167 15.22 9.43 10.71
CA ALA A 167 15.84 9.28 9.40
C ALA A 167 17.13 8.43 9.41
N GLU A 168 18.02 8.59 10.39
CA GLU A 168 19.20 7.75 10.60
C GLU A 168 18.83 6.28 10.86
N TRP A 169 17.71 6.02 11.54
CA TRP A 169 17.23 4.65 11.75
C TRP A 169 16.67 4.04 10.45
N ILE A 170 15.92 4.80 9.65
CA ILE A 170 15.45 4.35 8.33
C ILE A 170 16.65 4.12 7.39
N GLU A 171 17.64 5.02 7.39
CA GLU A 171 18.93 4.91 6.68
C GLU A 171 19.62 3.58 7.03
N LYS A 172 19.82 3.30 8.33
CA LYS A 172 20.41 2.05 8.83
C LYS A 172 19.64 0.80 8.41
N ASN A 173 18.31 0.87 8.28
CA ASN A 173 17.52 -0.26 7.78
C ASN A 173 17.61 -0.39 6.25
N MET A 174 17.80 0.71 5.52
CA MET A 174 18.21 0.68 4.12
C MET A 174 19.68 0.21 3.95
N GLU A 175 20.56 0.41 4.93
CA GLU A 175 21.95 -0.06 4.94
C GLU A 175 22.03 -1.60 4.86
N VAL A 176 21.06 -2.30 5.46
CA VAL A 176 20.92 -3.77 5.36
C VAL A 176 20.66 -4.20 3.90
N LEU A 177 19.90 -3.40 3.14
CA LEU A 177 19.69 -3.61 1.70
C LEU A 177 20.91 -3.16 0.87
N ARG A 178 21.54 -2.07 1.28
CA ARG A 178 22.72 -1.43 0.65
C ARG A 178 23.97 -2.31 0.72
N SER A 179 24.14 -3.07 1.81
CA SER A 179 25.28 -3.96 2.06
C SER A 179 25.51 -5.02 0.97
N SER A 180 24.60 -5.14 -0.01
CA SER A 180 24.73 -6.05 -1.15
C SER A 180 25.40 -5.44 -2.39
N LEU A 181 25.50 -4.10 -2.56
CA LEU A 181 25.90 -3.46 -3.83
C LEU A 181 26.63 -2.10 -3.66
N HIS A 182 27.45 -1.71 -4.65
CA HIS A 182 28.38 -0.56 -4.67
C HIS A 182 28.53 -0.01 -6.11
N ASN A 183 29.00 1.21 -6.43
CA ASN A 183 29.34 2.45 -5.70
C ASN A 183 29.41 3.63 -6.73
N GLY A 184 29.27 4.90 -6.32
CA GLY A 184 29.64 6.06 -7.19
C GLY A 184 28.96 7.43 -6.91
N ASN A 185 29.73 8.53 -6.97
CA ASN A 185 29.44 9.83 -6.33
C ASN A 185 28.53 10.85 -7.11
N LYS A 186 27.97 11.81 -6.35
CA LYS A 186 27.24 13.07 -6.71
C LYS A 186 28.24 14.21 -7.07
N GLU A 187 27.87 15.44 -7.47
CA GLU A 187 27.15 16.57 -6.82
C GLU A 187 26.78 17.64 -7.87
N HIS A 188 26.05 18.74 -7.64
CA HIS A 188 24.86 19.11 -6.83
C HIS A 188 24.22 20.31 -7.56
N GLU A 189 22.88 20.47 -7.51
CA GLU A 189 22.06 21.64 -7.93
C GLU A 189 20.62 21.12 -8.12
N ASN A 190 19.80 20.93 -7.07
CA ASN A 190 19.26 21.89 -6.07
C ASN A 190 18.24 22.84 -6.77
N VAL A 191 16.99 23.08 -6.35
CA VAL A 191 16.36 23.04 -5.00
C VAL A 191 14.97 22.35 -4.99
N TRP A 192 14.55 21.72 -6.09
CA TRP A 192 13.38 20.80 -6.14
C TRP A 192 13.77 19.41 -6.69
N ARG A 193 14.80 19.41 -7.54
CA ARG A 193 15.82 18.36 -7.60
C ARG A 193 16.35 17.89 -6.24
N SER A 194 16.28 18.72 -5.19
CA SER A 194 16.61 18.25 -3.82
C SER A 194 15.70 17.08 -3.45
N LYS A 195 14.37 17.28 -3.48
CA LYS A 195 13.40 16.25 -3.06
C LYS A 195 13.26 15.09 -4.05
N LEU A 196 13.61 15.30 -5.32
CA LEU A 196 13.67 14.22 -6.32
C LEU A 196 14.97 13.41 -6.26
N ARG A 197 16.08 13.97 -5.78
CA ARG A 197 17.23 13.17 -5.33
C ARG A 197 16.88 12.34 -4.10
N THR A 198 16.03 12.85 -3.21
CA THR A 198 15.71 12.19 -1.95
C THR A 198 14.69 11.06 -2.12
N PHE A 199 13.43 11.36 -2.43
CA PHE A 199 12.37 10.34 -2.52
C PHE A 199 12.19 9.75 -3.92
N GLY A 200 12.59 10.46 -4.98
CA GLY A 200 12.48 9.98 -6.37
C GLY A 200 13.03 8.57 -6.62
N PRO A 201 14.17 8.16 -6.04
CA PRO A 201 14.68 6.80 -6.16
C PRO A 201 13.80 5.75 -5.48
N PHE A 202 13.33 6.02 -4.25
CA PHE A 202 12.40 5.15 -3.53
C PHE A 202 11.08 4.99 -4.30
N CYS A 203 10.56 6.09 -4.87
CA CYS A 203 9.41 6.07 -5.75
C CYS A 203 9.61 5.20 -7.00
N ILE A 204 10.80 5.20 -7.60
CA ILE A 204 11.09 4.33 -8.76
C ILE A 204 11.22 2.87 -8.34
N LEU A 205 11.81 2.57 -7.17
CA LEU A 205 11.87 1.20 -6.64
C LEU A 205 10.49 0.62 -6.36
N LEU A 206 9.55 1.43 -5.84
CA LEU A 206 8.15 1.01 -5.65
C LEU A 206 7.36 0.89 -6.96
N TRP A 207 7.71 1.69 -7.98
CA TRP A 207 6.95 1.75 -9.24
C TRP A 207 7.41 0.72 -10.28
N ASP A 208 8.70 0.40 -10.32
CA ASP A 208 9.32 -0.53 -11.27
C ASP A 208 9.81 -1.83 -10.57
N ASP A 209 9.03 -2.30 -9.59
CA ASP A 209 9.31 -3.53 -8.85
C ASP A 209 9.15 -4.77 -9.76
N PRO A 210 10.24 -5.54 -10.01
CA PRO A 210 10.22 -6.69 -10.92
C PRO A 210 9.33 -7.86 -10.46
N TYR A 211 8.87 -7.87 -9.21
CA TYR A 211 8.03 -8.93 -8.66
C TYR A 211 6.52 -8.62 -8.78
N ASN A 212 6.17 -7.50 -9.39
CA ASN A 212 4.93 -6.76 -9.10
C ASN A 212 4.08 -6.49 -10.36
N HIS A 213 4.12 -7.42 -11.32
CA HIS A 213 3.67 -7.18 -12.69
C HIS A 213 2.33 -7.81 -13.08
N LEU A 214 1.65 -8.52 -12.17
CA LEU A 214 0.37 -9.13 -12.46
C LEU A 214 -0.77 -8.16 -12.09
N PRO A 215 -1.41 -7.49 -13.07
CA PRO A 215 -2.52 -6.59 -12.78
C PRO A 215 -3.68 -7.37 -12.17
N LEU A 216 -4.27 -6.81 -11.12
CA LEU A 216 -5.52 -7.31 -10.59
C LEU A 216 -6.63 -7.08 -11.62
N THR A 217 -7.40 -8.14 -11.87
CA THR A 217 -8.52 -8.16 -12.81
C THR A 217 -9.70 -8.94 -12.20
N GLY A 218 -10.84 -8.93 -12.88
CA GLY A 218 -11.97 -9.82 -12.55
C GLY A 218 -12.94 -9.29 -11.49
N GLY A 219 -12.99 -7.97 -11.26
CA GLY A 219 -13.97 -7.36 -10.37
C GLY A 219 -13.67 -7.52 -8.88
N LYS A 220 -12.40 -7.77 -8.51
CA LYS A 220 -11.96 -7.79 -7.10
C LYS A 220 -12.35 -6.49 -6.41
N MET A 221 -12.73 -6.57 -5.13
CA MET A 221 -13.09 -5.39 -4.34
C MET A 221 -11.92 -5.00 -3.42
N LEU A 222 -11.56 -3.72 -3.45
CA LEU A 222 -10.63 -3.08 -2.50
C LEU A 222 -11.38 -1.96 -1.77
N TYR A 223 -10.87 -1.56 -0.61
CA TYR A 223 -11.52 -0.61 0.29
C TYR A 223 -10.49 0.37 0.87
N ARG A 224 -10.84 1.65 0.97
CA ARG A 224 -9.99 2.66 1.63
C ARG A 224 -10.86 3.60 2.45
N GLY A 225 -10.66 3.65 3.76
CA GLY A 225 -11.23 4.72 4.57
C GLY A 225 -10.45 6.02 4.36
N ALA A 226 -11.09 7.17 4.58
CA ALA A 226 -10.44 8.47 4.47
C ALA A 226 -11.20 9.54 5.28
N ASN A 227 -10.50 10.61 5.65
CA ASN A 227 -11.13 11.85 6.08
C ASN A 227 -11.17 12.84 4.90
N LEU A 228 -12.37 13.23 4.48
CA LEU A 228 -12.61 14.29 3.47
C LEU A 228 -13.47 15.41 4.07
N SER A 229 -13.29 16.64 3.60
CA SER A 229 -14.21 17.73 3.88
C SER A 229 -15.51 17.59 3.09
N ASP A 230 -16.59 18.19 3.60
CA ASP A 230 -17.91 18.19 2.95
C ASP A 230 -17.84 18.78 1.52
N ASP A 231 -17.00 19.79 1.29
CA ASP A 231 -16.75 20.37 -0.04
C ASP A 231 -16.19 19.35 -1.03
N LEU A 232 -15.29 18.46 -0.59
CA LEU A 232 -14.72 17.41 -1.45
C LEU A 232 -15.75 16.30 -1.71
N ILE A 233 -16.54 15.93 -0.69
CA ILE A 233 -17.63 14.97 -0.83
C ILE A 233 -18.67 15.52 -1.83
N ALA A 234 -19.00 16.81 -1.75
CA ALA A 234 -19.87 17.50 -2.70
C ALA A 234 -19.30 17.49 -4.13
N GLN A 235 -17.99 17.65 -4.31
CA GLN A 235 -17.35 17.48 -5.63
C GLN A 235 -17.52 16.07 -6.18
N TYR A 236 -17.29 15.02 -5.38
CA TYR A 236 -17.56 13.63 -5.80
C TYR A 236 -19.02 13.44 -6.21
N VAL A 237 -19.99 14.00 -5.47
CA VAL A 237 -21.42 13.96 -5.81
C VAL A 237 -21.73 14.67 -7.14
N GLN A 238 -21.06 15.79 -7.44
CA GLN A 238 -21.22 16.49 -8.73
C GLN A 238 -20.66 15.64 -9.88
N LEU A 239 -19.52 14.99 -9.69
CA LEU A 239 -18.82 14.24 -10.74
C LEU A 239 -19.53 12.94 -11.15
N VAL A 240 -20.31 12.31 -10.26
CA VAL A 240 -21.23 11.20 -10.60
C VAL A 240 -22.20 11.60 -11.73
N ARG A 241 -22.53 12.88 -11.87
CA ARG A 241 -23.45 13.38 -12.90
C ARG A 241 -22.79 13.55 -14.27
N SER A 242 -21.46 13.52 -14.35
CA SER A 242 -20.71 13.59 -15.59
C SER A 242 -20.13 12.23 -15.96
N SER A 243 -20.90 11.46 -16.75
CA SER A 243 -20.60 10.05 -17.11
C SER A 243 -19.21 9.81 -17.71
N ASP A 244 -18.64 10.85 -18.33
CA ASP A 244 -17.43 10.73 -19.15
C ASP A 244 -16.16 11.15 -18.40
N GLN A 245 -16.28 11.63 -17.15
CA GLN A 245 -15.13 12.05 -16.36
C GLN A 245 -14.45 10.84 -15.69
N ARG A 246 -13.18 10.64 -16.04
CA ARG A 246 -12.28 9.68 -15.38
C ARG A 246 -11.34 10.42 -14.44
N GLY A 247 -11.19 9.91 -13.23
CA GLY A 247 -10.11 10.28 -12.32
C GLY A 247 -8.91 9.35 -12.44
N SER A 248 -7.81 9.70 -11.79
CA SER A 248 -6.63 8.84 -11.66
C SER A 248 -5.91 9.07 -10.33
N PHE A 249 -5.36 8.00 -9.76
CA PHE A 249 -4.55 8.09 -8.55
C PHE A 249 -3.16 8.64 -8.90
N GLN A 250 -2.85 9.84 -8.43
CA GLN A 250 -1.56 10.50 -8.71
C GLN A 250 -0.42 10.06 -7.78
N ALA A 251 -0.73 9.30 -6.74
CA ALA A 251 0.22 8.76 -5.77
C ALA A 251 -0.12 7.30 -5.45
N PHE A 252 0.84 6.59 -4.86
CA PHE A 252 0.59 5.26 -4.31
C PHE A 252 -0.56 5.36 -3.30
N THR A 253 -1.60 4.57 -3.52
CA THR A 253 -2.83 4.66 -2.74
C THR A 253 -3.04 3.35 -2.01
N SER A 254 -2.72 3.36 -0.72
CA SER A 254 -2.94 2.21 0.16
C SER A 254 -4.43 1.89 0.27
N SER A 255 -4.77 0.62 0.12
CA SER A 255 -6.12 0.09 0.23
C SER A 255 -6.09 -1.28 0.91
N SER A 256 -7.23 -1.80 1.34
CA SER A 256 -7.37 -3.08 2.01
C SER A 256 -8.32 -3.98 1.25
N ARG A 257 -8.06 -5.29 1.23
CA ARG A 257 -9.05 -6.30 0.81
C ARG A 257 -10.11 -6.54 1.89
N ASN A 258 -9.78 -6.23 3.15
CA ASN A 258 -10.65 -6.35 4.30
C ASN A 258 -11.47 -5.08 4.52
N ARG A 259 -12.74 -5.11 4.05
CA ARG A 259 -13.69 -3.99 4.22
C ARG A 259 -13.83 -3.53 5.68
N ALA A 260 -13.87 -4.47 6.63
CA ALA A 260 -14.11 -4.14 8.04
C ALA A 260 -12.94 -3.37 8.67
N LYS A 261 -11.70 -3.61 8.21
CA LYS A 261 -10.53 -2.81 8.57
C LYS A 261 -10.61 -1.42 7.95
N ALA A 262 -10.83 -1.31 6.63
CA ALA A 262 -10.94 -0.01 5.96
C ALA A 262 -12.09 0.87 6.51
N GLU A 263 -13.19 0.28 6.97
CA GLU A 263 -14.31 0.99 7.57
C GLU A 263 -14.02 1.65 8.92
N GLN A 264 -12.96 1.24 9.63
CA GLN A 264 -12.57 1.82 10.91
C GLN A 264 -11.99 3.24 10.77
N PHE A 265 -11.67 3.68 9.55
CA PHE A 265 -10.98 4.96 9.28
C PHE A 265 -11.90 6.04 8.71
N GLY A 266 -11.82 7.23 9.32
CA GLY A 266 -12.35 8.50 8.82
C GLY A 266 -13.87 8.60 8.62
N ASN A 267 -14.33 9.66 7.95
CA ASN A 267 -15.74 9.93 7.62
C ASN A 267 -16.20 9.42 6.23
N VAL A 268 -15.27 8.88 5.43
CA VAL A 268 -15.53 8.33 4.08
C VAL A 268 -15.00 6.90 3.95
N LEU A 269 -15.73 6.05 3.22
CA LEU A 269 -15.26 4.76 2.70
C LEU A 269 -15.27 4.79 1.16
N PHE A 270 -14.11 4.69 0.55
CA PHE A 270 -14.01 4.35 -0.86
C PHE A 270 -14.20 2.84 -1.06
N VAL A 271 -15.11 2.47 -1.95
CA VAL A 271 -15.40 1.09 -2.35
C VAL A 271 -14.97 0.90 -3.80
N LEU A 272 -13.86 0.20 -3.99
CA LEU A 272 -13.10 0.17 -5.24
C LEU A 272 -13.31 -1.17 -5.95
N ARG A 273 -14.01 -1.18 -7.09
CA ARG A 273 -14.16 -2.36 -7.96
C ARG A 273 -13.03 -2.41 -8.98
N VAL A 274 -12.16 -3.39 -8.89
CA VAL A 274 -11.03 -3.55 -9.81
C VAL A 274 -11.45 -4.30 -11.07
N ASN A 275 -11.70 -3.58 -12.17
CA ASN A 275 -11.82 -4.20 -13.48
C ASN A 275 -10.44 -4.57 -14.03
N TYR A 276 -9.49 -3.61 -13.96
CA TYR A 276 -8.08 -3.80 -14.24
C TYR A 276 -7.28 -2.73 -13.49
N ALA A 277 -6.32 -3.10 -12.64
CA ALA A 277 -5.40 -2.17 -12.00
C ALA A 277 -4.05 -2.83 -11.68
N TYR A 278 -2.96 -2.05 -11.71
CA TYR A 278 -1.69 -2.46 -11.12
C TYR A 278 -1.75 -2.19 -9.61
N THR A 279 -1.59 -3.24 -8.81
CA THR A 279 -1.56 -3.18 -7.34
C THR A 279 -0.50 -4.13 -6.81
N THR A 280 -0.16 -3.95 -5.53
CA THR A 280 0.81 -4.78 -4.82
C THR A 280 0.21 -5.32 -3.53
N ASP A 281 0.16 -6.63 -3.37
CA ASP A 281 -0.15 -7.26 -2.10
C ASP A 281 1.01 -7.04 -1.12
N LEU A 282 0.79 -6.18 -0.13
CA LEU A 282 1.76 -5.89 0.93
C LEU A 282 1.52 -6.71 2.18
N SER A 283 0.51 -7.59 2.24
CA SER A 283 0.17 -8.34 3.47
C SER A 283 1.32 -9.18 4.04
N GLN A 284 2.23 -9.68 3.19
CA GLN A 284 3.40 -10.45 3.64
C GLN A 284 4.59 -9.59 4.10
N LEU A 285 4.62 -8.32 3.72
CA LEU A 285 5.70 -7.36 4.01
C LEU A 285 5.30 -6.33 5.07
N SER A 286 3.99 -6.09 5.25
CA SER A 286 3.42 -5.20 6.24
C SER A 286 3.63 -5.75 7.66
N GLU A 287 3.95 -4.85 8.59
CA GLU A 287 3.97 -5.18 10.02
C GLU A 287 2.56 -5.53 10.55
N TYR A 288 1.53 -5.13 9.80
CA TYR A 288 0.10 -5.27 10.05
C TYR A 288 -0.52 -6.15 8.92
N PRO A 289 -0.28 -7.47 8.91
CA PRO A 289 -0.70 -8.36 7.83
C PRO A 289 -2.23 -8.52 7.74
N ASP A 290 -2.93 -8.32 8.86
CA ASP A 290 -4.39 -8.40 8.98
C ASP A 290 -5.12 -7.15 8.45
N GLU A 291 -4.39 -6.08 8.08
CA GLU A 291 -4.92 -5.02 7.22
C GLU A 291 -5.17 -5.52 5.78
N GLU A 292 -4.63 -6.69 5.38
CA GLU A 292 -4.72 -7.25 4.02
C GLU A 292 -4.46 -6.21 2.92
N GLU A 293 -3.35 -5.48 3.07
CA GLU A 293 -3.07 -4.31 2.26
C GLU A 293 -2.78 -4.64 0.78
N GLU A 294 -3.42 -3.87 -0.10
CA GLU A 294 -3.14 -3.76 -1.52
C GLU A 294 -2.75 -2.31 -1.84
N LEU A 295 -1.51 -2.07 -2.25
CA LEU A 295 -1.03 -0.76 -2.66
C LEU A 295 -1.39 -0.51 -4.13
N ILE A 296 -2.30 0.42 -4.40
CA ILE A 296 -2.68 0.79 -5.77
C ILE A 296 -1.61 1.69 -6.37
N HIS A 297 -1.16 1.36 -7.58
CA HIS A 297 -0.09 2.11 -8.25
C HIS A 297 -0.57 3.48 -8.77
N PRO A 298 0.32 4.49 -8.79
CA PRO A 298 0.10 5.74 -9.50
C PRO A 298 -0.28 5.52 -10.98
N GLY A 299 -1.15 6.37 -11.51
CA GLY A 299 -1.65 6.29 -12.89
C GLY A 299 -2.84 5.33 -13.09
N VAL A 300 -3.26 4.56 -12.07
CA VAL A 300 -4.51 3.80 -12.12
C VAL A 300 -5.70 4.76 -12.21
N CYS A 301 -6.52 4.59 -13.24
CA CYS A 301 -7.69 5.44 -13.51
C CYS A 301 -8.94 4.88 -12.83
N PHE A 302 -9.96 5.72 -12.68
CA PHE A 302 -11.26 5.29 -12.18
C PHE A 302 -12.43 6.12 -12.70
N THR A 303 -13.61 5.52 -12.73
CA THR A 303 -14.89 6.22 -12.80
C THR A 303 -15.52 6.27 -11.41
N ILE A 304 -16.35 7.28 -11.14
CA ILE A 304 -17.13 7.36 -9.91
C ILE A 304 -18.53 6.84 -10.22
N ASP A 305 -18.85 5.65 -9.73
CA ASP A 305 -20.10 4.94 -10.02
C ASP A 305 -21.27 5.46 -9.15
N GLY A 306 -20.97 6.09 -8.02
CA GLY A 306 -21.97 6.71 -7.14
C GLY A 306 -21.40 7.15 -5.79
N VAL A 307 -22.13 8.05 -5.12
CA VAL A 307 -21.88 8.46 -3.74
C VAL A 307 -23.14 8.22 -2.93
N ARG A 308 -23.01 7.65 -1.73
CA ARG A 308 -24.09 7.43 -0.77
C ARG A 308 -23.68 7.92 0.61
N TYR A 309 -24.65 8.06 1.50
CA TYR A 309 -24.43 8.27 2.93
C TYR A 309 -25.11 7.15 3.70
N ASP A 310 -24.37 6.48 4.56
CA ASP A 310 -24.87 5.48 5.50
C ASP A 310 -25.14 6.20 6.85
N PRO A 311 -26.41 6.42 7.23
CA PRO A 311 -26.76 7.10 8.47
C PRO A 311 -26.53 6.24 9.71
N VAL A 312 -26.41 4.91 9.57
CA VAL A 312 -26.13 3.99 10.70
C VAL A 312 -24.64 4.04 11.04
N LYS A 313 -23.78 4.12 10.03
CA LYS A 313 -22.32 4.26 10.19
C LYS A 313 -21.84 5.71 10.29
N ASN A 314 -22.72 6.69 10.06
CA ASN A 314 -22.38 8.11 9.94
C ASN A 314 -21.20 8.33 8.95
N LYS A 315 -21.29 7.71 7.76
CA LYS A 315 -20.17 7.61 6.81
C LYS A 315 -20.64 7.76 5.37
N HIS A 316 -19.90 8.50 4.56
CA HIS A 316 -20.12 8.53 3.12
C HIS A 316 -19.44 7.34 2.44
N GLU A 317 -20.14 6.67 1.54
CA GLU A 317 -19.58 5.62 0.69
C GLU A 317 -19.39 6.16 -0.74
N ILE A 318 -18.16 6.13 -1.26
CA ILE A 318 -17.82 6.57 -2.62
C ILE A 318 -17.43 5.33 -3.43
N TYR A 319 -18.24 5.00 -4.44
CA TYR A 319 -18.07 3.83 -5.29
C TYR A 319 -17.24 4.19 -6.51
N LEU A 320 -16.08 3.53 -6.67
CA LEU A 320 -15.18 3.73 -7.80
C LEU A 320 -14.99 2.42 -8.56
N THR A 321 -15.00 2.47 -9.89
CA THR A 321 -14.55 1.36 -10.73
C THR A 321 -13.15 1.67 -11.27
N LEU A 322 -12.16 0.89 -10.84
CA LEU A 322 -10.77 1.04 -11.24
C LEU A 322 -10.53 0.40 -12.61
N THR A 323 -9.93 1.18 -13.50
CA THR A 323 -9.52 0.75 -14.84
C THR A 323 -8.10 1.22 -15.11
N HIS A 324 -7.36 0.47 -15.92
CA HIS A 324 -6.17 0.99 -16.56
C HIS A 324 -6.54 1.49 -17.94
N ASN A 325 -5.82 2.48 -18.47
CA ASN A 325 -6.24 3.19 -19.68
C ASN A 325 -5.87 2.37 -20.94
N VAL A 326 -6.65 1.32 -21.23
CA VAL A 326 -6.40 0.32 -22.29
C VAL A 326 -6.28 0.96 -23.69
N ASP A 327 -6.89 2.13 -23.89
CA ASP A 327 -6.86 2.86 -25.15
C ASP A 327 -5.44 3.31 -25.54
N ASP A 328 -4.54 3.54 -24.57
CA ASP A 328 -3.12 3.89 -24.80
C ASP A 328 -2.20 2.65 -24.86
N ASP A 329 -2.61 1.53 -24.27
CA ASP A 329 -1.90 0.25 -24.37
C ASP A 329 -1.92 -0.33 -25.80
N ARG A 330 -2.88 0.12 -26.62
CA ARG A 330 -2.86 -0.12 -28.07
C ARG A 330 -1.77 0.68 -28.78
N ALA A 331 -1.30 1.81 -28.24
CA ALA A 331 -0.21 2.60 -28.82
C ALA A 331 1.19 2.10 -28.41
N ASN A 332 1.33 1.37 -27.30
CA ASN A 332 2.63 0.89 -26.78
C ASN A 332 3.00 -0.53 -27.28
N PRO A 333 3.97 -0.70 -28.20
CA PRO A 333 4.32 -2.02 -28.75
C PRO A 333 4.92 -2.98 -27.71
N VAL A 334 5.52 -2.44 -26.65
CA VAL A 334 6.21 -3.22 -25.61
C VAL A 334 5.18 -3.92 -24.70
N THR A 335 4.08 -3.25 -24.32
CA THR A 335 3.03 -3.90 -23.55
C THR A 335 2.35 -5.02 -24.36
N ARG A 336 2.21 -4.87 -25.68
CA ARG A 336 1.73 -5.95 -26.55
C ARG A 336 2.69 -7.14 -26.60
N LEU A 337 3.99 -6.89 -26.75
CA LEU A 337 5.02 -7.93 -26.76
C LEU A 337 5.09 -8.68 -25.42
N TYR A 338 5.05 -7.95 -24.30
CA TYR A 338 5.09 -8.53 -22.96
C TYR A 338 3.80 -9.32 -22.64
N ASN A 339 2.61 -8.74 -22.85
CA ASN A 339 1.35 -9.47 -22.67
C ASN A 339 1.20 -10.67 -23.63
N GLY A 340 1.72 -10.56 -24.85
CA GLY A 340 1.81 -11.67 -25.80
C GLY A 340 2.73 -12.78 -25.29
N PHE A 341 3.91 -12.43 -24.79
CA PHE A 341 4.87 -13.36 -24.20
C PHE A 341 4.31 -14.04 -22.95
N CYS A 342 3.70 -13.29 -22.01
CA CYS A 342 3.07 -13.86 -20.81
C CYS A 342 1.92 -14.81 -21.16
N ARG A 343 1.07 -14.47 -22.14
CA ARG A 343 -0.01 -15.36 -22.60
C ARG A 343 0.54 -16.62 -23.27
N ALA A 344 1.59 -16.51 -24.09
CA ALA A 344 2.24 -17.66 -24.70
C ALA A 344 2.93 -18.55 -23.65
N ALA A 345 3.63 -17.95 -22.69
CA ALA A 345 4.29 -18.65 -21.59
C ALA A 345 3.27 -19.39 -20.72
N SER A 346 2.15 -18.77 -20.32
CA SER A 346 1.09 -19.47 -19.59
C SER A 346 0.46 -20.59 -20.41
N ALA A 347 0.20 -20.39 -21.70
CA ALA A 347 -0.37 -21.43 -22.58
C ALA A 347 0.56 -22.63 -22.80
N ILE A 348 1.88 -22.44 -22.68
CA ILE A 348 2.89 -23.50 -22.78
C ILE A 348 3.15 -24.17 -21.42
N LEU A 349 3.23 -23.39 -20.33
CA LEU A 349 3.62 -23.89 -19.01
C LEU A 349 2.49 -24.58 -18.25
N LEU A 350 1.22 -24.15 -18.40
CA LEU A 350 0.09 -24.79 -17.72
C LEU A 350 -0.06 -26.28 -18.10
N PRO A 351 -0.10 -26.67 -19.40
CA PRO A 351 -0.19 -28.08 -19.78
C PRO A 351 1.01 -28.93 -19.33
N VAL A 352 2.20 -28.32 -19.25
CA VAL A 352 3.42 -29.01 -18.76
C VAL A 352 3.34 -29.26 -17.26
N MET A 353 2.86 -28.29 -16.48
CA MET A 353 2.66 -28.44 -15.03
C MET A 353 1.53 -29.43 -14.70
N ASP A 354 0.44 -29.42 -15.47
CA ASP A 354 -0.64 -30.40 -15.33
C ASP A 354 -0.17 -31.82 -15.70
N GLY A 355 0.63 -31.97 -16.75
CA GLY A 355 1.25 -33.24 -17.14
C GLY A 355 2.24 -33.78 -16.09
N LEU A 356 3.01 -32.90 -15.44
CA LEU A 356 3.93 -33.28 -14.35
C LEU A 356 3.19 -33.67 -13.06
N ASN A 357 2.02 -33.09 -12.80
CA ASN A 357 1.16 -33.49 -11.68
C ASN A 357 0.44 -34.82 -11.94
N ALA A 358 0.04 -35.09 -13.18
CA ALA A 358 -0.56 -36.38 -13.58
C ALA A 358 0.42 -37.57 -13.51
N ALA A 359 1.73 -37.31 -13.53
CA ALA A 359 2.78 -38.34 -13.53
C ALA A 359 3.20 -38.85 -12.13
N ARG A 360 2.61 -38.35 -11.04
CA ARG A 360 2.91 -38.84 -9.68
C ARG A 360 2.09 -40.09 -9.35
N PRO A 361 2.71 -41.26 -9.05
CA PRO A 361 1.96 -42.40 -8.55
C PRO A 361 1.40 -42.09 -7.15
N GLY A 362 0.07 -42.07 -7.04
CA GLY A 362 -0.60 -41.82 -5.77
C GLY A 362 -0.45 -42.99 -4.78
N PRO A 363 -0.35 -42.73 -3.46
CA PRO A 363 -0.39 -43.79 -2.46
C PRO A 363 -1.79 -44.44 -2.43
N SER A 364 -1.83 -45.75 -2.24
CA SER A 364 -3.05 -46.56 -2.31
C SER A 364 -3.98 -46.34 -1.12
N ALA A 365 -5.20 -45.86 -1.43
CA ALA A 365 -6.49 -46.11 -0.76
C ALA A 365 -6.67 -45.84 0.75
N GLY A 366 -7.77 -45.13 1.09
CA GLY A 366 -8.41 -45.23 2.41
C GLY A 366 -9.02 -43.95 2.97
N GLY A 367 -10.13 -43.45 2.40
CA GLY A 367 -10.86 -42.32 2.99
C GLY A 367 -12.01 -41.81 2.14
N ASP A 368 -13.24 -42.23 2.47
CA ASP A 368 -14.45 -41.83 1.77
C ASP A 368 -14.97 -40.49 2.32
N HIS A 369 -14.77 -39.38 1.58
CA HIS A 369 -15.25 -38.05 1.95
C HIS A 369 -16.00 -37.38 0.80
N ARG A 370 -17.33 -37.27 0.95
CA ARG A 370 -18.19 -36.47 0.06
C ARG A 370 -17.83 -34.99 0.17
N ILE A 371 -17.23 -34.43 -0.87
CA ILE A 371 -17.10 -32.98 -1.03
C ILE A 371 -18.38 -32.44 -1.69
N SER A 372 -19.14 -31.63 -0.95
CA SER A 372 -20.23 -30.84 -1.53
C SER A 372 -19.66 -29.71 -2.38
N ARG A 373 -20.03 -29.65 -3.67
CA ARG A 373 -19.75 -28.47 -4.51
C ARG A 373 -20.60 -27.29 -4.03
N MET A 374 -19.96 -26.23 -3.55
CA MET A 374 -20.56 -24.90 -3.55
C MET A 374 -20.52 -24.35 -4.98
N THR A 375 -21.67 -23.98 -5.53
CA THR A 375 -21.79 -23.27 -6.80
C THR A 375 -21.72 -21.77 -6.55
N ASN A 376 -20.75 -21.08 -7.16
CA ASN A 376 -20.71 -19.62 -7.16
C ASN A 376 -21.83 -19.07 -8.06
N GLY A 377 -22.87 -18.52 -7.45
CA GLY A 377 -23.91 -17.77 -8.17
C GLY A 377 -23.32 -16.50 -8.81
N GLY A 378 -23.67 -16.25 -10.07
CA GLY A 378 -23.24 -15.07 -10.81
C GLY A 378 -24.36 -14.02 -10.91
N PHE A 379 -24.02 -12.79 -11.28
CA PHE A 379 -25.00 -11.78 -11.68
C PHE A 379 -24.81 -11.42 -13.16
N TYR A 380 -25.90 -11.23 -13.89
CA TYR A 380 -25.89 -10.71 -15.27
C TYR A 380 -26.88 -9.56 -15.43
N ARG A 381 -26.72 -8.75 -16.48
CA ARG A 381 -27.77 -7.81 -16.91
C ARG A 381 -28.61 -8.44 -17.99
N ASP A 382 -29.94 -8.39 -17.83
CA ASP A 382 -30.86 -8.79 -18.89
C ASP A 382 -30.96 -7.69 -19.98
N ARG A 383 -31.76 -7.94 -21.02
CA ARG A 383 -31.94 -7.00 -22.14
C ARG A 383 -32.64 -5.68 -21.76
N SER A 384 -33.22 -5.58 -20.57
CA SER A 384 -33.75 -4.33 -20.01
C SER A 384 -32.72 -3.53 -19.20
N GLY A 385 -31.50 -4.09 -19.03
CA GLY A 385 -30.44 -3.49 -18.23
C GLY A 385 -30.54 -3.79 -16.72
N ALA A 386 -31.59 -4.47 -16.28
CA ALA A 386 -31.77 -4.89 -14.89
C ALA A 386 -30.76 -5.99 -14.51
N LEU A 387 -30.19 -5.87 -13.30
CA LEU A 387 -29.28 -6.87 -12.74
C LEU A 387 -30.10 -8.05 -12.18
N ARG A 388 -29.76 -9.29 -12.58
CA ARG A 388 -30.39 -10.52 -12.08
C ARG A 388 -29.35 -11.54 -11.67
N GLU A 389 -29.72 -12.41 -10.74
CA GLU A 389 -28.94 -13.57 -10.32
C GLU A 389 -29.08 -14.71 -11.35
N ASP A 390 -27.97 -15.37 -11.68
CA ASP A 390 -27.92 -16.72 -12.21
C ASP A 390 -27.47 -17.68 -11.09
N PRO A 391 -28.41 -18.30 -10.36
CA PRO A 391 -28.09 -19.25 -9.30
C PRO A 391 -27.55 -20.60 -9.82
N THR A 392 -27.54 -20.81 -11.14
CA THR A 392 -27.14 -22.08 -11.78
C THR A 392 -25.77 -22.02 -12.46
N GLY A 393 -25.26 -20.82 -12.76
CA GLY A 393 -24.03 -20.60 -13.53
C GLY A 393 -24.11 -21.01 -15.00
N THR A 394 -25.29 -21.42 -15.48
CA THR A 394 -25.45 -21.98 -16.83
C THR A 394 -25.21 -20.96 -17.94
N LEU A 395 -25.46 -19.67 -17.71
CA LEU A 395 -25.18 -18.63 -18.70
C LEU A 395 -23.68 -18.41 -18.91
N ALA A 396 -22.85 -18.60 -17.87
CA ALA A 396 -21.40 -18.48 -17.99
C ALA A 396 -20.81 -19.62 -18.85
N ASP A 397 -21.25 -20.86 -18.61
CA ASP A 397 -20.86 -22.05 -19.39
C ASP A 397 -21.28 -21.96 -20.87
N ASP A 398 -22.47 -21.41 -21.15
CA ASP A 398 -22.98 -21.28 -22.52
C ASP A 398 -22.24 -20.17 -23.30
N CYS A 399 -21.92 -19.05 -22.63
CA CYS A 399 -21.04 -18.02 -23.18
C CYS A 399 -19.62 -18.55 -23.46
N TYR A 400 -19.05 -19.35 -22.54
CA TYR A 400 -17.74 -19.98 -22.72
C TYR A 400 -17.72 -20.96 -23.90
N ARG A 401 -18.74 -21.82 -24.03
CA ARG A 401 -18.88 -22.75 -25.16
C ARG A 401 -19.02 -22.03 -26.51
N ARG A 402 -19.77 -20.92 -26.57
CA ARG A 402 -19.88 -20.11 -27.81
C ARG A 402 -18.56 -19.43 -28.17
N ALA A 403 -17.78 -18.97 -27.18
CA ALA A 403 -16.47 -18.40 -27.44
C ALA A 403 -15.46 -19.43 -28.01
N GLN A 404 -15.56 -20.70 -27.63
CA GLN A 404 -14.75 -21.78 -28.21
C GLN A 404 -15.16 -22.20 -29.63
N GLN A 405 -16.39 -21.87 -30.05
CA GLN A 405 -16.95 -22.27 -31.37
C GLN A 405 -16.89 -21.16 -32.44
N ALA A 406 -16.34 -19.98 -32.11
CA ALA A 406 -16.17 -18.91 -33.09
C ALA A 406 -15.14 -19.30 -34.17
N PRO A 407 -15.47 -19.21 -35.48
CA PRO A 407 -14.53 -19.56 -36.53
C PRO A 407 -13.33 -18.61 -36.55
N ARG A 408 -12.14 -19.18 -36.70
CA ARG A 408 -10.91 -18.41 -36.92
C ARG A 408 -10.93 -17.89 -38.36
N TYR A 409 -10.84 -16.57 -38.52
CA TYR A 409 -10.59 -15.96 -39.82
C TYR A 409 -9.09 -16.02 -40.10
N ASP A 410 -8.71 -16.72 -41.16
CA ASP A 410 -7.39 -16.58 -41.75
C ASP A 410 -7.31 -15.23 -42.48
N LEU A 411 -6.27 -14.46 -42.16
CA LEU A 411 -5.94 -13.21 -42.83
C LEU A 411 -4.62 -13.41 -43.59
N HIS A 412 -4.69 -13.19 -44.90
CA HIS A 412 -3.54 -13.14 -45.81
C HIS A 412 -2.77 -11.81 -45.68
#